data_AF-A0A7V1H7E2-F1
#
_entry.id   AF-A0A7V1H7E2-F1
#
_cell.length_a   1.000
_cell.length_b   1.000
_cell.length_c   1.000
_cell.angle_alpha   90.00
_cell.angle_beta   90.00
_cell.angle_gamma   90.00
#
_symmetry.space_group_name_H-M   'P 1'
#
loop_
_entity.id
_entity.type
_entity.pdbx_description
1 polymer ?
#
loop_
_entity_poly.entity_id
_entity_poly.type
_entity_poly.pdbx_seq_one_letter_code
_entity_poly.pdbx_strand_id
1 'polypeptide(L)'
;MKPFKSKLLAAITAILLFSLTAASALPDEDVAEESALASDLKKEVNKTHDFQFKVFVLTNPESKLQDIYIMSDDGQDYDTETFINAIISAVNYLTTEIIVYRIYIGIILIDINGELFAISAENCRDVSDSESEDEQKVKLNIYLKKLR
;
A
#
# COMPACT_ATOMS: atom_id res chain seq x y z
N MET A 1 3.26 29.82 76.87
CA MET A 1 2.40 28.61 76.92
C MET A 1 2.54 27.86 75.60
N LYS A 2 2.68 26.52 75.63
CA LYS A 2 2.36 25.61 74.49
C LYS A 2 0.82 25.40 74.50
N PRO A 3 0.10 25.01 73.44
CA PRO A 3 0.43 24.01 72.39
C PRO A 3 0.62 24.68 71.00
N PHE A 4 0.50 24.06 69.80
CA PHE A 4 -0.01 22.74 69.37
C PHE A 4 0.87 22.07 68.29
N LYS A 5 0.27 21.17 67.50
CA LYS A 5 0.87 20.37 66.41
C LYS A 5 0.46 20.97 65.06
N SER A 6 1.39 21.06 64.10
CA SER A 6 1.04 20.94 62.68
C SER A 6 2.15 20.22 61.89
N LYS A 7 2.28 18.90 62.14
CA LYS A 7 2.87 17.97 61.16
C LYS A 7 1.82 17.60 60.09
N LEU A 8 1.06 18.58 59.62
CA LEU A 8 -0.08 18.42 58.72
C LEU A 8 -0.09 19.48 57.60
N LEU A 9 1.09 20.02 57.25
CA LEU A 9 1.26 21.00 56.18
C LEU A 9 2.25 20.56 55.08
N ALA A 10 2.62 19.28 55.05
CA ALA A 10 3.52 18.67 54.06
C ALA A 10 2.91 17.44 53.36
N ALA A 11 1.58 17.25 53.48
CA ALA A 11 0.87 16.06 52.98
C ALA A 11 -0.30 16.38 52.03
N ILE A 12 -0.50 17.67 51.69
CA ILE A 12 -1.53 18.11 50.71
C ILE A 12 -0.89 19.08 49.70
N THR A 13 0.26 18.69 49.17
CA THR A 13 0.92 19.37 48.03
C THR A 13 1.56 18.33 47.10
N ALA A 14 0.91 17.16 47.01
CA ALA A 14 1.27 16.05 46.12
C ALA A 14 0.07 15.55 45.28
N ILE A 15 -1.11 16.18 45.41
CA ILE A 15 -2.35 15.80 44.72
C ILE A 15 -3.08 17.08 44.26
N LEU A 16 -2.43 17.87 43.43
CA LEU A 16 -3.05 18.92 42.62
C LEU A 16 -2.38 18.90 41.24
N LEU A 17 -3.05 18.25 40.28
CA LEU A 17 -2.89 18.34 38.81
C LEU A 17 -1.43 18.28 38.29
N PHE A 18 -0.96 17.21 37.66
CA PHE A 18 -1.67 16.38 36.67
C PHE A 18 -2.44 17.25 35.65
N SER A 19 -1.74 18.18 35.04
CA SER A 19 -2.16 18.90 33.84
C SER A 19 -0.93 19.34 33.06
N LEU A 20 -0.89 19.01 31.76
CA LEU A 20 -0.19 19.69 30.66
C LEU A 20 1.07 20.46 31.11
N THR A 21 2.28 19.94 30.96
CA THR A 21 2.93 19.85 29.64
C THR A 21 3.96 18.71 29.57
N ALA A 22 3.48 17.47 29.67
CA ALA A 22 3.99 16.50 28.72
C ALA A 22 3.53 17.01 27.35
N ALA A 23 4.41 17.74 26.66
CA ALA A 23 4.36 17.81 25.22
C ALA A 23 4.58 16.37 24.75
N SER A 24 3.47 15.64 24.63
CA SER A 24 3.36 14.56 23.69
C SER A 24 3.63 15.21 22.34
N ALA A 25 4.92 15.24 21.97
CA ALA A 25 5.28 14.91 20.62
C ALA A 25 4.58 13.56 20.37
N LEU A 26 3.39 13.66 19.77
CA LEU A 26 2.96 12.67 18.79
C LEU A 26 4.22 12.40 17.94
N PRO A 27 4.57 11.14 17.65
CA PRO A 27 5.64 10.89 16.70
C PRO A 27 5.33 11.75 15.47
N ASP A 28 6.21 12.72 15.18
CA ASP A 28 6.07 13.63 14.04
C ASP A 28 5.76 12.76 12.85
N GLU A 29 4.62 13.00 12.18
CA GLU A 29 3.99 12.12 11.20
C GLU A 29 5.03 11.27 10.49
N ASP A 30 5.25 10.04 11.02
CA ASP A 30 6.32 9.18 10.54
C ASP A 30 6.05 9.04 9.05
N VAL A 31 6.96 9.59 8.23
CA VAL A 31 6.87 9.51 6.77
C VAL A 31 7.02 8.04 6.47
N ALA A 32 5.88 7.35 6.45
CA ALA A 32 5.81 5.90 6.45
C ALA A 32 6.51 5.45 5.18
N GLU A 33 7.75 4.97 5.37
CA GLU A 33 8.74 4.94 4.30
C GLU A 33 8.16 4.18 3.13
N GLU A 34 7.94 4.89 2.01
CA GLU A 34 7.21 4.30 0.89
C GLU A 34 7.97 3.07 0.44
N SER A 35 7.31 1.91 0.53
CA SER A 35 7.93 0.62 0.25
C SER A 35 8.69 0.68 -1.06
N ALA A 36 9.93 0.17 -1.10
CA ALA A 36 10.74 0.16 -2.32
C ALA A 36 9.94 -0.42 -3.51
N LEU A 37 9.14 -1.46 -3.27
CA LEU A 37 8.24 -2.06 -4.25
C LEU A 37 7.13 -1.09 -4.73
N ALA A 38 6.55 -0.29 -3.84
CA ALA A 38 5.56 0.72 -4.21
C ALA A 38 6.17 1.84 -5.07
N SER A 39 7.35 2.34 -4.67
CA SER A 39 8.12 3.33 -5.41
C SER A 39 8.55 2.82 -6.79
N ASP A 40 9.11 1.60 -6.86
CA ASP A 40 9.52 0.95 -8.09
C ASP A 40 8.34 0.71 -9.05
N LEU A 41 7.18 0.28 -8.52
CA LEU A 41 5.97 0.05 -9.33
C LEU A 41 5.43 1.36 -9.92
N LYS A 42 5.31 2.42 -9.10
CA LYS A 42 4.92 3.76 -9.59
C LYS A 42 5.88 4.26 -10.67
N LYS A 43 7.18 4.14 -10.42
CA LYS A 43 8.23 4.56 -11.36
C LYS A 43 8.15 3.80 -12.67
N GLU A 44 7.87 2.49 -12.65
CA GLU A 44 7.80 1.66 -13.85
C GLU A 44 6.58 2.00 -14.71
N VAL A 45 5.38 2.07 -14.10
CA VAL A 45 4.15 2.49 -14.78
C VAL A 45 4.31 3.89 -15.39
N ASN A 46 4.92 4.81 -14.64
CA ASN A 46 5.08 6.21 -15.07
C ASN A 46 6.26 6.44 -16.05
N LYS A 47 6.91 5.38 -16.55
CA LYS A 47 7.75 5.47 -17.76
C LYS A 47 6.92 5.62 -19.04
N THR A 48 5.72 5.03 -19.09
CA THR A 48 4.90 4.98 -20.30
C THR A 48 3.57 5.74 -20.18
N HIS A 49 3.03 5.90 -18.97
CA HIS A 49 1.76 6.60 -18.74
C HIS A 49 1.86 7.52 -17.51
N ASP A 50 1.49 8.80 -17.64
CA ASP A 50 1.50 9.74 -16.50
C ASP A 50 0.25 9.54 -15.62
N PHE A 51 0.17 8.40 -14.94
CA PHE A 51 -0.94 8.05 -14.05
C PHE A 51 -0.70 8.53 -12.62
N GLN A 52 -1.77 9.01 -11.97
CA GLN A 52 -1.80 9.43 -10.58
C GLN A 52 -2.54 8.35 -9.77
N PHE A 53 -1.80 7.62 -8.95
CA PHE A 53 -2.31 6.48 -8.19
C PHE A 53 -1.48 6.20 -6.94
N LYS A 54 -2.10 5.51 -6.00
CA LYS A 54 -1.49 5.05 -4.74
C LYS A 54 -1.20 3.56 -4.81
N VAL A 55 -0.13 3.14 -4.16
CA VAL A 55 0.27 1.72 -4.04
C VAL A 55 0.47 1.41 -2.56
N PHE A 56 -0.16 0.35 -2.09
CA PHE A 56 -0.07 -0.15 -0.73
C PHE A 56 0.43 -1.59 -0.77
N VAL A 57 1.51 -1.89 -0.05
CA VAL A 57 2.06 -3.24 0.06
C VAL A 57 1.54 -3.88 1.34
N LEU A 58 0.71 -4.91 1.20
CA LEU A 58 0.02 -5.59 2.29
C LEU A 58 0.66 -6.96 2.53
N THR A 59 1.24 -7.18 3.72
CA THR A 59 1.76 -8.49 4.07
C THR A 59 0.61 -9.44 4.39
N ASN A 60 0.46 -10.51 3.61
CA ASN A 60 -0.53 -11.55 3.82
C ASN A 60 0.01 -12.55 4.87
N PRO A 61 -0.59 -12.64 6.07
CA PRO A 61 -0.05 -13.46 7.15
C PRO A 61 -0.20 -14.97 6.91
N GLU A 62 -1.13 -15.39 6.03
CA GLU A 62 -1.39 -16.80 5.74
C GLU A 62 -0.42 -17.35 4.69
N SER A 63 -0.30 -16.64 3.56
CA SER A 63 0.59 -17.03 2.46
C SER A 63 2.05 -16.63 2.69
N LYS A 64 2.31 -15.66 3.57
CA LYS A 64 3.60 -14.96 3.77
C LYS A 64 4.08 -14.20 2.52
N LEU A 65 3.18 -13.96 1.57
CA LEU A 65 3.42 -13.12 0.40
C LEU A 65 3.02 -11.67 0.71
N GLN A 66 3.41 -10.78 -0.19
CA GLN A 66 3.00 -9.39 -0.25
C GLN A 66 1.93 -9.26 -1.34
N ASP A 67 0.72 -8.93 -0.93
CA ASP A 67 -0.33 -8.52 -1.85
C ASP A 67 -0.20 -7.00 -2.09
N ILE A 68 -0.43 -6.56 -3.32
CA ILE A 68 -0.30 -5.15 -3.72
C ILE A 68 -1.70 -4.60 -3.96
N TYR A 69 -2.08 -3.54 -3.26
CA TYR A 69 -3.31 -2.79 -3.54
C TYR A 69 -2.96 -1.48 -4.26
N ILE A 70 -3.54 -1.30 -5.44
CA ILE A 70 -3.31 -0.18 -6.34
C ILE A 70 -4.65 0.55 -6.49
N MET A 71 -4.65 1.87 -6.32
CA MET A 71 -5.87 2.68 -6.32
C MET A 71 -5.63 3.96 -7.13
N SER A 72 -6.42 4.19 -8.18
CA SER A 72 -6.43 5.46 -8.90
C SER A 72 -6.80 6.62 -7.98
N ASP A 73 -6.21 7.80 -8.16
CA ASP A 73 -6.57 8.96 -7.35
C ASP A 73 -7.99 9.49 -7.63
N ASP A 74 -8.64 10.03 -6.59
CA ASP A 74 -10.03 10.48 -6.63
C ASP A 74 -10.27 11.52 -7.74
N GLY A 75 -11.28 11.29 -8.57
CA GLY A 75 -11.69 12.20 -9.64
C GLY A 75 -10.86 12.10 -10.93
N GLN A 76 -10.02 11.08 -11.08
CA GLN A 76 -9.42 10.68 -12.36
C GLN A 76 -10.13 9.44 -12.91
N ASP A 77 -10.85 9.59 -14.03
CA ASP A 77 -11.34 8.44 -14.81
C ASP A 77 -10.27 8.05 -15.84
N TYR A 78 -9.70 6.85 -15.70
CA TYR A 78 -8.72 6.30 -16.65
C TYR A 78 -9.36 5.28 -17.59
N ASP A 79 -8.75 5.05 -18.75
CA ASP A 79 -9.11 3.89 -19.57
C ASP A 79 -8.69 2.60 -18.84
N THR A 80 -9.69 1.78 -18.48
CA THR A 80 -9.49 0.60 -17.63
C THR A 80 -8.55 -0.42 -18.26
N GLU A 81 -8.62 -0.64 -19.58
CA GLU A 81 -7.74 -1.59 -20.28
C GLU A 81 -6.29 -1.09 -20.29
N THR A 82 -6.07 0.18 -20.64
CA THR A 82 -4.73 0.80 -20.65
C THR A 82 -4.10 0.79 -19.26
N PHE A 83 -4.84 1.18 -18.22
CA PHE A 83 -4.33 1.23 -16.86
C PHE A 83 -3.96 -0.17 -16.34
N ILE A 84 -4.84 -1.16 -16.50
CA ILE A 84 -4.57 -2.53 -16.05
C ILE A 84 -3.39 -3.13 -16.84
N ASN A 85 -3.30 -2.92 -18.16
CA ASN A 85 -2.15 -3.39 -18.95
C ASN A 85 -0.84 -2.72 -18.52
N ALA A 86 -0.85 -1.44 -18.14
CA ALA A 86 0.33 -0.76 -17.60
C ALA A 86 0.78 -1.37 -16.27
N ILE A 87 -0.15 -1.63 -15.34
CA ILE A 87 0.13 -2.33 -14.08
C ILE A 87 0.72 -3.73 -14.35
N ILE A 88 0.09 -4.52 -15.22
CA ILE A 88 0.51 -5.88 -15.54
C ILE A 88 1.94 -5.88 -16.11
N SER A 89 2.21 -4.99 -17.06
CA SER A 89 3.54 -4.85 -17.69
C SER A 89 4.62 -4.47 -16.67
N ALA A 90 4.31 -3.52 -15.78
CA ALA A 90 5.21 -3.10 -14.72
C ALA A 90 5.49 -4.22 -13.70
N VAL A 91 4.47 -4.98 -13.30
CA VAL A 91 4.63 -6.15 -12.42
C VAL A 91 5.44 -7.26 -13.09
N ASN A 92 5.24 -7.51 -14.39
CA ASN A 92 6.06 -8.48 -15.13
C ASN A 92 7.54 -8.05 -15.15
N TYR A 93 7.82 -6.80 -15.52
CA TYR A 93 9.18 -6.26 -15.53
C TYR A 93 9.85 -6.37 -14.16
N LEU A 94 9.20 -5.89 -13.10
CA LEU A 94 9.75 -5.91 -11.74
C LEU A 94 9.96 -7.34 -11.21
N THR A 95 9.07 -8.29 -11.53
CA THR A 95 9.25 -9.70 -11.13
C THR A 95 10.21 -10.48 -12.04
N THR A 96 10.62 -9.92 -13.18
CA THR A 96 11.67 -10.46 -14.04
C THR A 96 13.05 -9.97 -13.60
N GLU A 97 13.21 -8.67 -13.41
CA GLU A 97 14.48 -8.03 -13.05
C GLU A 97 14.86 -8.25 -11.56
N ILE A 98 13.88 -8.25 -10.65
CA ILE A 98 14.13 -8.26 -9.20
C ILE A 98 13.62 -9.57 -8.60
N ILE A 99 14.54 -10.51 -8.38
CA ILE A 99 14.24 -11.86 -7.88
C ILE A 99 13.49 -11.88 -6.53
N VAL A 100 13.68 -10.86 -5.68
CA VAL A 100 12.94 -10.72 -4.42
C VAL A 100 11.46 -10.50 -4.70
N TYR A 101 11.12 -9.56 -5.58
CA TYR A 101 9.74 -9.27 -5.98
C TYR A 101 9.11 -10.50 -6.67
N ARG A 102 9.87 -11.25 -7.47
CA ARG A 102 9.42 -12.51 -8.08
C ARG A 102 8.93 -13.56 -7.08
N ILE A 103 9.58 -13.64 -5.92
CA ILE A 103 9.32 -14.65 -4.87
C ILE A 103 8.19 -14.18 -3.94
N TYR A 104 8.15 -12.90 -3.59
CA TYR A 104 7.29 -12.41 -2.52
C TYR A 104 5.97 -11.78 -2.97
N ILE A 105 5.78 -11.39 -4.23
CA ILE A 105 4.49 -10.80 -4.65
C ILE A 105 3.45 -11.91 -4.90
N GLY A 106 2.29 -11.78 -4.24
CA GLY A 106 1.15 -12.68 -4.38
C GLY A 106 0.10 -12.15 -5.36
N ILE A 107 -0.92 -11.47 -4.82
CA ILE A 107 -2.06 -10.92 -5.56
C ILE A 107 -1.88 -9.41 -5.76
N ILE A 108 -2.25 -8.93 -6.94
CA ILE A 108 -2.40 -7.52 -7.28
C ILE A 108 -3.89 -7.21 -7.34
N LEU A 109 -4.31 -6.26 -6.51
CA LEU A 109 -5.65 -5.71 -6.43
C LEU A 109 -5.62 -4.31 -7.07
N ILE A 110 -6.53 -4.03 -8.00
CA ILE A 110 -6.57 -2.78 -8.76
C ILE A 110 -7.96 -2.16 -8.60
N ASP A 111 -8.07 -1.06 -7.84
CA ASP A 111 -9.29 -0.23 -7.76
C ASP A 111 -9.15 0.94 -8.73
N ILE A 112 -10.03 0.99 -9.73
CA ILE A 112 -10.02 1.96 -10.82
C ILE A 112 -11.47 2.28 -11.22
N ASN A 113 -11.78 3.57 -11.34
CA ASN A 113 -13.12 4.08 -11.69
C ASN A 113 -14.24 3.50 -10.78
N GLY A 114 -13.91 3.13 -9.54
CA GLY A 114 -14.80 2.47 -8.57
C GLY A 114 -14.96 0.95 -8.72
N GLU A 115 -14.37 0.35 -9.75
CA GLU A 115 -14.37 -1.09 -9.99
C GLU A 115 -13.13 -1.75 -9.39
N LEU A 116 -13.27 -2.90 -8.75
CA LEU A 116 -12.15 -3.61 -8.12
C LEU A 116 -11.81 -4.88 -8.90
N PHE A 117 -10.57 -4.99 -9.35
CA PHE A 117 -10.04 -6.16 -10.05
C PHE A 117 -8.95 -6.86 -9.25
N ALA A 118 -8.73 -8.14 -9.55
CA ALA A 118 -7.67 -8.97 -8.97
C ALA A 118 -6.99 -9.85 -10.02
N ILE A 119 -5.66 -9.93 -9.95
CA ILE A 119 -4.80 -10.81 -10.75
C ILE A 119 -3.58 -11.23 -9.92
N SER A 120 -3.04 -12.45 -10.10
CA SER A 120 -1.80 -12.85 -9.41
C SER A 120 -0.56 -12.37 -10.15
N ALA A 121 0.56 -12.18 -9.44
CA ALA A 121 1.83 -11.84 -10.08
C ALA A 121 2.30 -12.89 -11.09
N GLU A 122 1.94 -14.16 -10.87
CA GLU A 122 2.17 -15.24 -11.83
C GLU A 122 1.39 -15.04 -13.12
N ASN A 123 0.09 -14.71 -13.02
CA ASN A 123 -0.75 -14.45 -14.19
C ASN A 123 -0.35 -13.16 -14.91
N CYS A 124 0.15 -12.13 -14.22
CA CYS A 124 0.70 -10.94 -14.88
C CYS A 124 1.84 -11.30 -15.83
N ARG A 125 2.75 -12.19 -15.42
CA ARG A 125 3.85 -12.68 -16.27
C ARG A 125 3.30 -13.44 -17.47
N ASP A 126 2.42 -14.43 -17.27
CA ASP A 126 1.86 -15.23 -18.37
C ASP A 126 1.02 -14.40 -19.37
N VAL A 127 0.34 -13.34 -18.91
CA VAL A 127 -0.29 -12.34 -19.81
C VAL A 127 0.77 -11.61 -20.63
N SER A 128 1.82 -11.07 -20.01
CA SER A 128 2.88 -10.33 -20.70
C SER A 128 3.79 -11.19 -21.58
N ASP A 129 3.92 -12.49 -21.31
CA ASP A 129 4.73 -13.46 -22.07
C ASP A 129 3.97 -14.01 -23.31
N SER A 130 2.78 -13.50 -23.61
CA SER A 130 1.98 -13.89 -24.78
C SER A 130 2.64 -13.51 -26.12
N GLU A 131 2.50 -14.35 -27.14
CA GLU A 131 3.11 -14.12 -28.47
C GLU A 131 2.33 -13.09 -29.32
N SER A 132 1.12 -12.72 -28.90
CA SER A 132 0.24 -11.79 -29.63
C SER A 132 -0.74 -11.03 -28.73
N GLU A 133 -1.24 -9.87 -29.20
CA GLU A 133 -2.28 -9.09 -28.51
C GLU A 133 -3.59 -9.88 -28.31
N ASP A 134 -3.96 -10.74 -29.26
CA ASP A 134 -5.17 -11.56 -29.16
C ASP A 134 -5.03 -12.62 -28.06
N GLU A 135 -3.86 -13.28 -27.97
CA GLU A 135 -3.55 -14.20 -26.87
C GLU A 135 -3.53 -13.45 -25.52
N GLN A 136 -2.88 -12.29 -25.47
CA GLN A 136 -2.83 -11.44 -24.27
C GLN A 136 -4.24 -11.10 -23.78
N LYS A 137 -5.14 -10.69 -24.69
CA LYS A 137 -6.55 -10.41 -24.37
C LYS A 137 -7.32 -11.65 -23.91
N VAL A 138 -7.07 -12.82 -24.50
CA VAL A 138 -7.69 -14.08 -24.06
C VAL A 138 -7.23 -14.44 -22.64
N LYS A 139 -5.91 -14.43 -22.36
CA LYS A 139 -5.36 -14.70 -21.03
C LYS A 139 -5.85 -13.69 -20.00
N LEU A 140 -5.86 -12.39 -20.33
CA LEU A 140 -6.34 -11.34 -19.44
C LEU A 140 -7.79 -11.57 -19.03
N ASN A 141 -8.67 -11.91 -19.97
CA ASN A 141 -10.08 -12.23 -19.69
C ASN A 141 -10.29 -13.51 -18.85
N ILE A 142 -9.33 -14.44 -18.84
CA ILE A 142 -9.36 -15.66 -18.01
C ILE A 142 -8.85 -15.37 -16.58
N TYR A 143 -7.82 -14.54 -16.46
CA TYR A 143 -7.08 -14.34 -15.21
C TYR A 143 -7.53 -13.14 -14.38
N LEU A 144 -7.98 -12.07 -15.02
CA LEU A 144 -8.44 -10.85 -14.37
C LEU A 144 -9.85 -11.07 -13.80
N LYS A 145 -9.97 -11.02 -12.48
CA LYS A 145 -11.26 -11.19 -11.79
C LYS A 145 -11.79 -9.85 -11.31
N LYS A 146 -12.95 -9.44 -11.83
CA LYS A 146 -13.72 -8.34 -11.24
C LYS A 146 -14.38 -8.82 -9.94
N LEU A 147 -14.18 -8.06 -8.87
CA LEU A 147 -14.65 -8.35 -7.50
C LEU A 147 -15.80 -7.44 -7.07
N ARG A 148 -15.88 -6.22 -7.64
CA ARG A 148 -16.95 -5.23 -7.46
C ARG A 148 -17.17 -4.51 -8.78
#